data_AF-A0AAU8TG12-F1
#
_entry.id   AF-A0AAU8TG12-F1
#
_cell.length_a   1.000
_cell.length_b   1.000
_cell.length_c   1.000
_cell.angle_alpha   90.00
_cell.angle_beta   90.00
_cell.angle_gamma   90.00
#
_symmetry.space_group_name_H-M   'P 1'
#
loop_
_entity.id
_entity.type
_entity.pdbx_description
1 polymer ?
#
loop_
_entity_poly.entity_id
_entity_poly.type
_entity_poly.pdbx_seq_one_letter_code
_entity_poly.pdbx_strand_id
1 'polypeptide(L)'
;MLVALVSLGVGLSSPVCNAYALDAQLNCQSNPHDFIAPLLDDQSIDPKPMRIEANSVNAFRPARGSNLTAFGFHVSAVFGYAQNDPIFKQGSGQPLQSSTYGVVVRGSASSVEARVRQAGSNAGIREVVPLFLTAIYCGGH
;
A
#
# COMPACT_ATOMS: atom_id res chain seq x y z
N MET A 1 32.27 -34.85 -44.57
CA MET A 1 32.20 -34.38 -43.17
C MET A 1 31.44 -33.06 -43.15
N LEU A 2 30.26 -33.00 -42.54
CA LEU A 2 29.57 -31.73 -42.24
C LEU A 2 29.56 -31.57 -40.72
N VAL A 3 30.15 -30.49 -40.23
CA VAL A 3 30.19 -30.15 -38.80
C VAL A 3 28.96 -29.29 -38.51
N ALA A 4 28.02 -29.81 -37.71
CA ALA A 4 26.89 -29.04 -37.20
C ALA A 4 27.33 -28.33 -35.91
N LEU A 5 27.28 -26.99 -35.90
CA LEU A 5 27.53 -26.16 -34.72
C LEU A 5 26.25 -26.10 -33.87
N VAL A 6 26.33 -26.58 -32.63
CA VAL A 6 25.26 -26.48 -31.63
C VAL A 6 25.42 -25.15 -30.89
N SER A 7 24.48 -24.23 -31.08
CA SER A 7 24.39 -22.98 -30.32
C SER A 7 23.69 -23.22 -28.97
N LEU A 8 24.43 -23.12 -27.87
CA LEU A 8 23.86 -23.08 -26.52
C LEU A 8 23.30 -21.67 -26.26
N GLY A 9 21.98 -21.54 -26.25
CA GLY A 9 21.30 -20.33 -25.78
C GLY A 9 21.29 -20.29 -24.26
N VAL A 10 22.05 -19.37 -23.66
CA VAL A 10 21.93 -19.05 -22.23
C VAL A 10 20.69 -18.15 -22.07
N GLY A 11 19.59 -18.72 -21.58
CA GLY A 11 18.41 -17.97 -21.18
C GLY A 11 18.71 -17.13 -19.95
N LEU A 12 18.83 -15.81 -20.11
CA LEU A 12 18.84 -14.87 -18.99
C LEU A 12 17.43 -14.79 -18.41
N SER A 13 17.17 -15.52 -17.34
CA SER A 13 15.96 -15.34 -16.53
C SER A 13 16.05 -14.00 -15.82
N SER A 14 15.38 -12.97 -16.34
CA SER A 14 15.19 -11.71 -15.62
C SER A 14 14.54 -12.01 -14.26
N PRO A 15 15.09 -11.54 -13.13
CA PRO A 15 14.39 -11.67 -11.86
C PRO A 15 13.05 -10.95 -12.00
N VAL A 16 11.96 -11.69 -11.83
CA VAL A 16 10.62 -11.12 -11.77
C VAL A 16 10.60 -10.24 -10.53
N CYS A 17 10.72 -8.93 -10.72
CA CYS A 17 10.57 -7.95 -9.67
C CYS A 17 9.07 -7.96 -9.30
N ASN A 18 8.68 -8.87 -8.42
CA ASN A 18 7.29 -9.02 -8.02
C ASN A 18 6.87 -7.76 -7.27
N ALA A 19 6.04 -6.94 -7.93
CA ALA A 19 5.32 -5.89 -7.25
C ALA A 19 4.30 -6.56 -6.31
N TYR A 20 4.37 -6.23 -5.03
CA TYR A 20 3.37 -6.70 -4.07
C TYR A 20 2.14 -5.79 -4.18
N ALA A 21 1.06 -6.33 -4.72
CA ALA A 21 -0.17 -5.59 -4.97
C ALA A 21 -1.11 -5.69 -3.76
N LEU A 22 -1.55 -4.53 -3.26
CA LEU A 22 -2.44 -4.41 -2.09
C LEU A 22 -3.92 -4.38 -2.46
N ASP A 23 -4.25 -4.49 -3.76
CA ASP A 23 -5.59 -4.33 -4.34
C ASP A 23 -6.65 -5.18 -3.61
N ALA A 24 -6.34 -6.46 -3.36
CA ALA A 24 -7.25 -7.39 -2.71
C ALA A 24 -7.57 -7.01 -1.26
N GLN A 25 -6.64 -6.37 -0.56
CA GLN A 25 -6.81 -5.96 0.84
C GLN A 25 -7.56 -4.61 0.96
N LEU A 26 -7.60 -3.84 -0.13
CA LEU A 26 -8.29 -2.56 -0.27
C LEU A 26 -9.72 -2.72 -0.81
N ASN A 27 -10.38 -3.85 -0.53
CA ASN A 27 -11.80 -4.09 -0.82
C ASN A 27 -12.75 -3.63 0.32
N CYS A 28 -12.19 -3.05 1.38
CA CYS A 28 -12.89 -2.60 2.60
C CYS A 28 -13.64 -3.68 3.37
N GLN A 29 -13.22 -4.94 3.23
CA GLN A 29 -13.71 -6.07 4.05
C GLN A 29 -12.72 -6.47 5.16
N SER A 30 -11.55 -5.83 5.22
CA SER A 30 -10.54 -6.05 6.26
C SER A 30 -10.64 -5.02 7.39
N ASN A 31 -9.81 -5.17 8.40
CA ASN A 31 -9.59 -4.18 9.46
C ASN A 31 -8.12 -3.71 9.48
N PRO A 32 -7.80 -2.61 10.18
CA PRO A 32 -6.45 -2.06 10.15
C PRO A 32 -5.35 -2.99 10.66
N HIS A 33 -5.64 -3.84 11.64
CA HIS A 33 -4.66 -4.81 12.15
C HIS A 33 -4.28 -5.80 11.05
N ASP A 34 -5.30 -6.45 10.47
CA ASP A 34 -5.13 -7.47 9.43
C ASP A 34 -4.55 -6.90 8.13
N PHE A 35 -4.67 -5.59 7.92
CA PHE A 35 -4.02 -4.90 6.81
C PHE A 35 -2.55 -4.54 7.08
N ILE A 36 -2.22 -4.07 8.29
CA ILE A 36 -0.88 -3.53 8.61
C ILE A 36 0.06 -4.61 9.14
N ALA A 37 -0.40 -5.51 10.01
CA ALA A 37 0.44 -6.51 10.66
C ALA A 37 1.20 -7.40 9.66
N PRO A 38 0.58 -7.95 8.60
CA PRO A 38 1.32 -8.74 7.61
C PRO A 38 2.40 -7.93 6.89
N LEU A 39 2.16 -6.63 6.65
CA LEU A 39 3.14 -5.78 5.99
C LEU A 39 4.37 -5.51 6.88
N LEU A 40 4.17 -5.43 8.19
CA LEU A 40 5.23 -5.32 9.19
C LEU A 40 6.03 -6.63 9.30
N ASP A 41 5.32 -7.77 9.37
CA ASP A 41 5.90 -9.11 9.48
C ASP A 41 6.75 -9.45 8.25
N ASP A 42 6.24 -9.15 7.05
CA ASP A 42 6.94 -9.33 5.77
C ASP A 42 8.04 -8.28 5.54
N GLN A 43 8.22 -7.32 6.46
CA GLN A 43 9.17 -6.20 6.34
C GLN A 43 8.97 -5.38 5.05
N SER A 44 7.75 -5.36 4.53
CA SER A 44 7.39 -4.61 3.32
C SER A 44 7.18 -3.12 3.61
N ILE A 45 7.00 -2.76 4.88
CA ILE A 45 6.99 -1.39 5.40
C ILE A 45 7.98 -1.23 6.57
N ASP A 46 8.45 -0.01 6.80
CA ASP A 46 9.28 0.34 7.94
C ASP A 46 8.45 0.19 9.25
N PRO A 47 8.92 -0.56 10.26
CA PRO A 47 8.19 -0.75 11.51
C PRO A 47 8.06 0.53 12.34
N LYS A 48 8.89 1.55 12.07
CA LYS A 48 8.73 2.87 12.68
C LYS A 48 7.82 3.72 11.79
N PRO A 49 6.67 4.19 12.30
CA PRO A 49 5.86 5.16 11.58
C PRO A 49 6.70 6.39 11.21
N MET A 50 6.63 6.80 9.94
CA MET A 50 7.25 8.05 9.47
C MET A 50 6.52 9.27 10.03
N ARG A 51 5.24 9.11 10.36
CA ARG A 51 4.38 10.14 10.92
C ARG A 51 3.28 9.50 11.76
N ILE A 52 2.95 10.14 12.87
CA ILE A 52 1.77 9.83 13.69
C ILE A 52 0.96 11.12 13.73
N GLU A 53 -0.24 11.09 13.17
CA GLU A 53 -1.14 12.24 13.16
C GLU A 53 -1.71 12.51 14.56
N ALA A 54 -2.19 13.73 14.78
CA ALA A 54 -2.81 14.10 16.07
C ALA A 54 -3.99 13.18 16.42
N ASN A 55 -4.74 12.71 15.43
CA ASN A 55 -5.85 11.76 15.60
C ASN A 55 -5.41 10.28 15.69
N SER A 56 -4.13 10.02 15.93
CA SER A 56 -3.53 8.69 16.08
C SER A 56 -3.45 7.84 14.81
N VAL A 57 -3.69 8.40 13.61
CA VAL A 57 -3.37 7.70 12.36
C VAL A 57 -1.86 7.57 12.21
N ASN A 58 -1.37 6.34 12.11
CA ASN A 58 0.04 6.03 11.92
C ASN A 58 0.29 5.85 10.43
N ALA A 59 1.29 6.55 9.89
CA ALA A 59 1.73 6.39 8.51
C ALA A 59 3.13 5.75 8.47
N PHE A 60 3.27 4.69 7.70
CA PHE A 60 4.46 3.88 7.54
C PHE A 60 5.03 4.05 6.14
N ARG A 61 6.36 4.00 6.04
CA ARG A 61 7.06 4.03 4.74
C ARG A 61 7.08 2.63 4.15
N PRO A 62 6.88 2.45 2.84
CA PRO A 62 7.36 1.23 2.17
C PRO A 62 8.85 1.02 2.48
N ALA A 63 9.26 -0.22 2.75
CA ALA A 63 10.65 -0.56 2.99
C ALA A 63 11.50 -0.26 1.75
N ARG A 64 12.80 0.01 1.94
CA ARG A 64 13.69 0.27 0.79
C ARG A 64 13.74 -0.96 -0.12
N GLY A 65 13.50 -0.76 -1.42
CA GLY A 65 13.45 -1.85 -2.39
C GLY A 65 12.12 -2.60 -2.44
N SER A 66 11.18 -2.32 -1.53
CA SER A 66 9.81 -2.82 -1.67
C SER A 66 9.15 -2.16 -2.88
N ASN A 67 8.47 -2.97 -3.69
CA ASN A 67 7.67 -2.49 -4.82
C ASN A 67 6.19 -2.66 -4.48
N LEU A 68 5.72 -1.90 -3.49
CA LEU A 68 4.32 -1.89 -3.10
C LEU A 68 3.49 -1.13 -4.13
N THR A 69 2.41 -1.75 -4.60
CA THR A 69 1.47 -1.13 -5.52
C THR A 69 0.03 -1.30 -5.02
N ALA A 70 -0.85 -0.38 -5.42
CA ALA A 70 -2.28 -0.51 -5.24
C ALA A 70 -2.98 -0.01 -6.50
N PHE A 71 -3.81 -0.85 -7.11
CA PHE A 71 -4.55 -0.61 -8.34
C PHE A 71 -3.67 -0.12 -9.50
N GLY A 72 -2.44 -0.65 -9.55
CA GLY A 72 -1.43 -0.29 -10.55
C GLY A 72 -0.62 0.98 -10.26
N PHE A 73 -0.83 1.63 -9.11
CA PHE A 73 -0.08 2.81 -8.71
C PHE A 73 0.94 2.49 -7.61
N HIS A 74 2.11 3.13 -7.66
CA HIS A 74 3.11 2.97 -6.62
C HIS A 74 2.66 3.59 -5.29
N VAL A 75 2.80 2.82 -4.23
CA VAL A 75 2.51 3.24 -2.86
C VAL A 75 3.65 4.12 -2.35
N SER A 76 3.31 5.31 -1.84
CA SER A 76 4.24 6.24 -1.18
C SER A 76 4.16 6.16 0.34
N ALA A 77 3.00 5.77 0.89
CA ALA A 77 2.82 5.51 2.31
C ALA A 77 1.69 4.50 2.52
N VAL A 78 1.80 3.72 3.59
CA VAL A 78 0.72 2.87 4.11
C VAL A 78 0.28 3.48 5.44
N PHE A 79 -1.00 3.49 5.76
CA PHE A 79 -1.47 4.05 7.03
C PHE A 79 -2.59 3.24 7.65
N GLY A 80 -2.73 3.37 8.97
CA GLY A 80 -3.80 2.75 9.71
C GLY A 80 -3.97 3.33 11.11
N TYR A 81 -5.12 3.03 11.69
CA TYR A 81 -5.43 3.24 13.09
C TYR A 81 -6.59 2.33 13.50
N ALA A 82 -6.42 1.64 14.62
CA ALA A 82 -7.48 0.95 15.35
C ALA A 82 -7.33 1.24 16.85
N GLN A 83 -8.47 1.38 17.54
CA GLN A 83 -8.48 1.62 18.97
C GLN A 83 -8.01 0.36 19.72
N ASN A 84 -7.16 0.54 20.74
CA ASN A 84 -6.62 -0.51 21.61
C ASN A 84 -5.77 -1.57 20.88
N ASP A 85 -5.33 -1.31 19.67
CA ASP A 85 -4.43 -2.19 18.94
C ASP A 85 -2.98 -1.75 19.15
N PRO A 86 -2.10 -2.62 19.70
CA PRO A 86 -0.75 -2.27 20.10
C PRO A 86 0.19 -1.91 18.94
N ILE A 87 -0.16 -2.23 17.68
CA ILE A 87 0.68 -1.85 16.54
C ILE A 87 0.62 -0.34 16.25
N PHE A 88 -0.45 0.34 16.69
CA PHE A 88 -0.65 1.76 16.46
C PHE A 88 -0.24 2.59 17.67
N LYS A 89 0.58 3.60 17.43
CA LYS A 89 0.98 4.56 18.47
C LYS A 89 -0.04 5.68 18.57
N GLN A 90 -0.34 6.10 19.79
CA GLN A 90 -1.24 7.21 20.03
C GLN A 90 -0.60 8.54 19.61
N GLY A 91 -1.37 9.38 18.92
CA GLY A 91 -1.02 10.75 18.59
C GLY A 91 -1.20 11.71 19.78
N SER A 92 -0.91 12.99 19.56
CA SER A 92 -1.00 14.02 20.61
C SER A 92 -2.40 14.57 20.85
N GLY A 93 -3.38 14.25 19.99
CA GLY A 93 -4.74 14.74 20.06
C GLY A 93 -5.75 13.64 20.38
N GLN A 94 -7.04 13.96 20.16
CA GLN A 94 -8.11 12.99 20.36
C GLN A 94 -8.04 11.91 19.26
N PRO A 95 -7.92 10.63 19.62
CA PRO A 95 -7.90 9.55 18.64
C PRO A 95 -9.21 9.51 17.81
N LEU A 96 -9.09 9.01 16.58
CA LEU A 96 -10.25 8.80 15.72
C LEU A 96 -11.25 7.86 16.41
N GLN A 97 -12.56 8.14 16.26
CA GLN A 97 -13.61 7.31 16.85
C GLN A 97 -13.81 6.01 16.08
N SER A 98 -13.57 6.04 14.77
CA SER A 98 -13.66 4.89 13.88
C SER A 98 -12.27 4.42 13.47
N SER A 99 -12.15 3.13 13.19
CA SER A 99 -10.92 2.56 12.65
C SER A 99 -10.78 2.92 11.16
N THR A 100 -9.54 3.07 10.69
CA THR A 100 -9.27 3.34 9.27
C THR A 100 -7.95 2.73 8.84
N TYR A 101 -7.86 2.37 7.56
CA TYR A 101 -6.63 1.91 6.95
C TYR A 101 -6.60 2.26 5.47
N GLY A 102 -5.41 2.28 4.89
CA GLY A 102 -5.26 2.55 3.48
C GLY A 102 -3.83 2.85 3.06
N VAL A 103 -3.72 3.41 1.86
CA VAL A 103 -2.46 3.75 1.22
C VAL A 103 -2.54 5.13 0.60
N VAL A 104 -1.40 5.80 0.50
CA VAL A 104 -1.21 6.97 -0.37
C VAL A 104 -0.43 6.50 -1.59
N VAL A 105 -0.99 6.69 -2.77
CA VAL A 105 -0.39 6.31 -4.05
C VAL A 105 0.00 7.53 -4.88
N ARG A 106 0.92 7.33 -5.83
CA ARG A 106 1.29 8.34 -6.83
C ARG A 106 0.33 8.28 -8.01
N GLY A 107 -0.49 9.32 -8.17
CA GLY A 107 -1.48 9.44 -9.23
C GLY A 107 -2.54 10.49 -8.90
N SER A 108 -3.19 11.02 -9.93
CA SER A 108 -4.31 11.95 -9.75
C SER A 108 -5.52 11.23 -9.16
N ALA A 109 -6.34 11.96 -8.40
CA ALA A 109 -7.54 11.39 -7.79
C ALA A 109 -8.48 10.73 -8.81
N SER A 110 -8.65 11.37 -9.98
CA SER A 110 -9.47 10.84 -11.08
C SER A 110 -8.94 9.52 -11.66
N SER A 111 -7.63 9.41 -11.88
CA SER A 111 -7.02 8.20 -12.44
C SER A 111 -7.07 7.05 -11.43
N VAL A 112 -6.79 7.37 -10.17
CA VAL A 112 -6.82 6.41 -9.07
C VAL A 112 -8.24 5.89 -8.86
N GLU A 113 -9.23 6.80 -8.77
CA GLU A 113 -10.63 6.42 -8.63
C GLU A 113 -11.09 5.50 -9.76
N ALA A 114 -10.78 5.84 -11.02
CA ALA A 114 -11.16 5.01 -12.16
C ALA A 114 -10.66 3.56 -12.02
N ARG A 115 -9.41 3.35 -11.58
CA ARG A 115 -8.84 2.00 -11.38
C ARG A 115 -9.45 1.28 -10.16
N VAL A 116 -9.67 1.99 -9.05
CA VAL A 116 -10.31 1.44 -7.86
C VAL A 116 -11.72 0.93 -8.18
N ARG A 117 -12.51 1.73 -8.92
CA ARG A 117 -13.86 1.33 -9.36
C ARG A 117 -13.84 0.20 -10.39
N GLN A 118 -12.89 0.23 -11.34
CA GLN A 118 -12.71 -0.85 -12.30
C GLN A 118 -12.40 -2.19 -11.61
N ALA A 119 -11.67 -2.17 -10.50
CA ALA A 119 -11.38 -3.35 -9.69
C ALA A 119 -12.53 -3.76 -8.75
N GLY A 120 -13.67 -3.04 -8.77
CA GLY A 120 -14.83 -3.35 -7.92
C GLY A 120 -14.67 -2.96 -6.45
N SER A 121 -13.66 -2.14 -6.10
CA SER A 121 -13.46 -1.68 -4.74
C SER A 121 -14.30 -0.45 -4.42
N ASN A 122 -14.90 -0.46 -3.23
CA ASN A 122 -15.67 0.65 -2.65
C ASN A 122 -14.81 1.58 -1.79
N ALA A 123 -13.48 1.48 -1.86
CA ALA A 123 -12.58 2.34 -1.09
C ALA A 123 -12.80 3.82 -1.40
N GLY A 124 -12.73 4.65 -0.36
CA GLY A 124 -12.78 6.10 -0.46
C GLY A 124 -11.52 6.64 -1.11
N ILE A 125 -11.69 7.74 -1.85
CA ILE A 125 -10.60 8.44 -2.54
C ILE A 125 -10.47 9.83 -1.94
N ARG A 126 -9.25 10.23 -1.57
CA ARG A 126 -8.98 11.59 -1.10
C ARG A 126 -7.69 12.11 -1.70
N GLU A 127 -7.77 13.27 -2.33
CA GLU A 127 -6.59 13.96 -2.82
C GLU A 127 -5.74 14.48 -1.63
N VAL A 128 -4.45 14.14 -1.62
CA VAL A 128 -3.50 14.55 -0.57
C VAL A 128 -2.61 15.67 -1.07
N VAL A 129 -2.03 15.48 -2.28
CA VAL A 129 -1.31 16.51 -3.01
C VAL A 129 -1.94 16.58 -4.39
N PRO A 130 -2.54 17.73 -4.78
CA PRO A 130 -3.26 17.82 -6.02
C PRO A 130 -2.48 17.31 -7.22
N LEU A 131 -3.11 16.44 -8.00
CA LEU A 131 -2.55 15.80 -9.21
C LEU A 131 -1.38 14.81 -8.99
N PHE A 132 -0.81 14.69 -7.78
CA PHE A 132 0.38 13.87 -7.52
C PHE A 132 0.15 12.72 -6.54
N LEU A 133 -0.51 12.96 -5.41
CA LEU A 133 -0.71 11.97 -4.35
C LEU A 133 -2.17 11.87 -3.98
N THR A 134 -2.64 10.62 -3.96
CA THR A 134 -4.03 10.30 -3.65
C THR A 134 -4.06 9.20 -2.60
N ALA A 135 -4.87 9.39 -1.56
CA ALA A 135 -5.18 8.36 -0.59
C ALA A 135 -6.33 7.47 -1.09
N ILE A 136 -6.14 6.16 -0.96
CA ILE A 136 -7.18 5.14 -1.08
C ILE A 136 -7.39 4.58 0.33
N TYR A 137 -8.61 4.65 0.85
CA TYR A 137 -8.85 4.33 2.26
C TYR A 137 -10.16 3.59 2.49
N CYS A 138 -10.18 2.82 3.58
CA CYS A 138 -11.35 2.12 4.09
C CYS A 138 -11.63 2.58 5.53
N GLY A 139 -12.91 2.67 5.90
CA GLY A 139 -13.34 3.20 7.20
C GLY A 139 -13.12 4.72 7.34
N GLY A 140 -13.16 5.23 8.57
CA GLY A 140 -12.86 6.64 8.85
C GLY A 140 -13.89 7.66 8.34
N HIS A 141 -15.16 7.28 8.23
CA HIS A 141 -16.28 8.16 7.85
C HIS A 141 -16.54 9.25 8.89
#